data_AF-A0A352ME42-F1
#
_entry.id   AF-A0A352ME42-F1
#
_cell.length_a   1.000
_cell.length_b   1.000
_cell.length_c   1.000
_cell.angle_alpha   90.00
_cell.angle_beta   90.00
_cell.angle_gamma   90.00
#
_symmetry.space_group_name_H-M   'P 1'
#
loop_
_entity.id
_entity.type
_entity.pdbx_description
1 polymer ?
#
loop_
_entity_poly.entity_id
_entity_poly.type
_entity_poly.pdbx_seq_one_letter_code
_entity_poly.pdbx_strand_id
1 'polypeptide(L)'
;MKQDWKKADKQFYLPKAKPELVKVPPFKFFSIPGQGDPNDKPFQENIGVLYSLAYTIKMSPKNNFAPRDYFEYTVYPLEGIWDLTEEAKRSNLETLDKSQLVFNLMIRQPDFVTP
;
A
#
# COMPACT_ATOMS: atom_id res chain seq x y z
N MET A 1 -12.21 17.12 -12.35
CA MET A 1 -10.79 17.46 -12.12
C MET A 1 -10.13 16.25 -11.47
N LYS A 2 -8.99 15.80 -12.00
CA LYS A 2 -8.27 14.62 -11.49
C LYS A 2 -7.65 14.90 -10.13
N GLN A 3 -7.89 14.05 -9.14
CA GLN A 3 -7.24 14.11 -7.84
C GLN A 3 -5.86 13.47 -7.87
N ASP A 4 -4.84 14.24 -7.49
CA ASP A 4 -3.46 13.78 -7.39
C ASP A 4 -3.02 13.85 -5.92
N TRP A 5 -2.68 12.70 -5.34
CA TRP A 5 -2.21 12.60 -3.96
C TRP A 5 -0.93 13.42 -3.74
N LYS A 6 -0.12 13.66 -4.79
CA LYS A 6 1.04 14.56 -4.73
C LYS A 6 0.66 16.01 -4.47
N LYS A 7 -0.61 16.37 -4.65
CA LYS A 7 -1.14 17.71 -4.40
C LYS A 7 -2.01 17.73 -3.15
N ALA A 8 -2.96 16.79 -3.03
CA ALA A 8 -3.94 16.74 -1.95
C ALA A 8 -3.34 16.24 -0.62
N ASP A 9 -2.40 15.29 -0.68
CA ASP A 9 -1.93 14.52 0.47
C ASP A 9 -0.40 14.67 0.69
N LYS A 10 0.15 15.83 0.34
CA LYS A 10 1.60 16.12 0.40
C LYS A 10 2.24 15.77 1.74
N GLN A 11 1.54 16.06 2.83
CA GLN A 11 2.02 15.81 4.19
C GLN A 11 2.27 14.32 4.49
N PHE A 12 1.63 13.40 3.76
CA PHE A 12 1.79 11.96 3.96
C PHE A 12 2.77 11.33 2.99
N TYR A 13 2.92 11.90 1.79
CA TYR A 13 3.67 11.26 0.70
C TYR A 13 4.90 12.02 0.21
N LEU A 14 5.06 13.29 0.60
CA LEU A 14 6.18 14.13 0.19
C LEU A 14 6.80 14.86 1.40
N PRO A 15 7.27 14.13 2.43
CA PRO A 15 7.94 14.73 3.58
C PRO A 15 9.28 15.36 3.16
N LYS A 16 9.75 16.33 3.95
CA LYS A 16 11.10 16.88 3.79
C LYS A 16 12.13 15.92 4.40
N ALA A 17 13.40 16.11 4.09
CA ALA A 17 14.52 15.40 4.74
C ALA A 17 14.78 15.89 6.18
N LYS A 18 13.72 16.08 6.96
CA LYS A 18 13.73 16.48 8.37
C LYS A 18 12.62 15.74 9.10
N PRO A 19 12.89 15.11 10.25
CA PRO A 19 11.86 14.47 11.05
C PRO A 19 10.78 15.47 11.46
N GLU A 20 9.52 15.07 11.33
CA GLU A 20 8.37 15.87 11.71
C GLU A 20 7.28 14.99 12.34
N LEU A 21 6.51 15.58 13.26
CA LEU A 21 5.34 14.91 13.81
C LEU A 21 4.20 14.98 12.80
N VAL A 22 3.62 13.83 12.47
CA VAL A 22 2.48 13.71 11.56
C VAL A 22 1.36 12.96 12.25
N LYS A 23 0.12 13.44 12.09
CA LYS A 23 -1.09 12.74 12.52
C LYS A 23 -1.75 12.12 11.29
N VAL A 24 -1.59 10.80 11.15
CA VAL A 24 -2.16 10.04 10.04
C VAL A 24 -3.61 9.66 10.40
N PRO A 25 -4.64 10.11 9.65
CA PRO A 25 -6.01 9.70 9.86
C PRO A 25 -6.24 8.27 9.32
N PRO A 26 -7.39 7.65 9.61
CA PRO A 26 -7.76 6.39 8.97
C PRO A 26 -7.89 6.55 7.44
N PHE A 27 -7.40 5.56 6.71
CA PHE A 27 -7.55 5.45 5.26
C PHE A 27 -8.02 4.04 4.86
N LYS A 28 -8.54 3.92 3.63
CA LYS A 28 -8.90 2.62 3.05
C LYS A 28 -7.77 2.10 2.17
N PHE A 29 -7.55 0.79 2.20
CA PHE A 29 -6.50 0.14 1.43
C PHE A 29 -7.01 -1.15 0.81
N PHE A 30 -6.51 -1.49 -0.37
CA PHE A 30 -6.31 -2.90 -0.69
C PHE A 30 -5.06 -3.36 0.04
N SER A 31 -5.13 -4.50 0.71
CA SER A 31 -4.04 -5.01 1.53
C SER A 31 -3.87 -6.52 1.39
N ILE A 32 -2.63 -6.99 1.35
CA ILE A 32 -2.28 -8.41 1.33
C ILE A 32 -1.23 -8.67 2.41
N PRO A 33 -1.57 -9.43 3.47
CA PRO A 33 -0.58 -9.91 4.43
C PRO A 33 0.27 -11.01 3.80
N GLY A 34 1.52 -11.11 4.22
CA GLY A 34 2.44 -12.15 3.78
C GLY A 34 3.66 -12.27 4.67
N GLN A 35 4.51 -13.22 4.30
CA GLN A 35 5.77 -13.50 4.97
C GLN A 35 6.81 -13.94 3.93
N GLY A 36 8.08 -13.66 4.18
CA GLY A 36 9.21 -14.16 3.41
C GLY A 36 10.08 -13.06 2.84
N ASP A 37 11.10 -13.46 2.09
CA ASP A 37 12.06 -12.54 1.51
C ASP A 37 11.39 -11.67 0.42
N PRO A 38 11.45 -10.33 0.49
CA PRO A 38 10.92 -9.44 -0.55
C PRO A 38 11.56 -9.62 -1.93
N ASN A 39 12.70 -10.31 -2.02
CA ASN A 39 13.38 -10.60 -3.27
C ASN A 39 12.78 -11.81 -4.00
N ASP A 40 11.92 -12.59 -3.32
CA ASP A 40 11.33 -13.79 -3.89
C ASP A 40 10.04 -13.52 -4.67
N LYS A 41 9.69 -14.49 -5.52
CA LYS A 41 8.52 -14.43 -6.41
C LYS A 41 7.19 -14.16 -5.68
N PRO A 42 6.88 -14.77 -4.52
CA PRO A 42 5.60 -14.52 -3.85
C PRO A 42 5.38 -13.04 -3.48
N PHE A 43 6.44 -12.33 -3.11
CA PHE A 43 6.37 -10.90 -2.82
C PHE A 43 5.99 -10.08 -4.06
N GLN A 44 6.61 -10.39 -5.19
CA GLN A 44 6.32 -9.74 -6.47
C GLN A 44 4.90 -10.02 -6.96
N GLU A 45 4.42 -11.25 -6.78
CA GLU A 45 3.05 -11.66 -7.13
C GLU A 45 2.02 -10.87 -6.31
N ASN A 46 2.23 -10.71 -5.00
CA ASN A 46 1.36 -9.89 -4.14
C ASN A 46 1.26 -8.43 -4.63
N ILE A 47 2.39 -7.83 -5.02
CA ILE A 47 2.41 -6.49 -5.63
C ILE A 47 1.61 -6.46 -6.93
N GLY A 48 1.78 -7.48 -7.78
CA GLY A 48 1.04 -7.63 -9.03
C GLY A 48 -0.48 -7.66 -8.82
N VAL A 49 -0.94 -8.42 -7.83
CA VAL A 49 -2.36 -8.47 -7.44
C VAL A 49 -2.86 -7.10 -6.99
N LEU A 50 -2.14 -6.42 -6.09
CA LEU A 50 -2.53 -5.09 -5.59
C LEU A 50 -2.69 -4.07 -6.72
N TYR A 51 -1.71 -4.00 -7.64
CA TYR A 51 -1.80 -3.08 -8.77
C TYR A 51 -2.90 -3.48 -9.76
N SER A 52 -3.10 -4.77 -10.01
CA SER A 52 -4.20 -5.24 -10.86
C SER A 52 -5.56 -4.74 -10.33
N LEU A 53 -5.80 -4.86 -9.03
CA LEU A 53 -7.02 -4.37 -8.38
C LEU A 53 -7.13 -2.84 -8.44
N ALA A 54 -6.08 -2.12 -8.05
CA ALA A 54 -6.08 -0.65 -8.04
C ALA A 54 -6.31 -0.05 -9.44
N TYR A 55 -5.69 -0.61 -10.47
CA TYR A 55 -5.87 -0.16 -11.85
C TYR A 55 -7.23 -0.55 -12.42
N THR A 56 -7.79 -1.68 -12.03
CA THR A 56 -9.16 -2.07 -12.42
C THR A 56 -10.17 -1.01 -11.98
N ILE A 57 -10.11 -0.56 -10.73
CA ILE A 57 -10.99 0.53 -10.24
C ILE A 57 -10.75 1.83 -10.99
N LYS A 58 -9.49 2.26 -11.15
CA LYS A 58 -9.15 3.49 -11.88
C LYS A 58 -9.63 3.48 -13.33
N MET A 59 -9.58 2.32 -14.00
CA MET A 59 -9.98 2.19 -15.41
C MET A 59 -11.46 1.85 -15.59
N SER A 60 -12.19 1.59 -14.49
CA SER A 60 -13.59 1.19 -14.51
C SER A 60 -14.54 2.11 -15.32
N PRO A 61 -14.35 3.45 -15.39
CA PRO A 61 -15.20 4.29 -16.24
C PRO A 61 -15.05 3.99 -17.73
N LYS A 62 -13.90 3.47 -18.18
CA LYS A 62 -13.68 3.10 -19.59
C LYS A 62 -14.53 1.90 -20.02
N ASN A 63 -15.01 1.11 -19.06
CA ASN A 63 -15.84 -0.06 -19.27
C ASN A 63 -17.32 0.21 -18.90
N ASN A 64 -17.74 1.48 -18.83
CA ASN A 64 -19.07 1.90 -18.40
C ASN A 64 -19.47 1.37 -17.01
N PHE A 65 -18.49 1.13 -16.13
CA PHE A 65 -18.69 0.58 -14.78
C PHE A 65 -18.04 1.49 -13.73
N ALA A 66 -18.37 2.78 -13.72
CA ALA A 66 -17.85 3.67 -12.69
C ALA A 66 -18.58 3.42 -11.35
N PRO A 67 -17.85 3.19 -10.24
CA PRO A 67 -18.45 3.14 -8.90
C PRO A 67 -19.23 4.42 -8.59
N ARG A 68 -20.19 4.32 -7.67
CA ARG A 68 -20.87 5.49 -7.12
C ARG A 68 -19.84 6.46 -6.55
N ASP A 69 -20.04 7.76 -6.76
CA ASP A 69 -19.15 8.84 -6.26
C ASP A 69 -17.71 8.78 -6.78
N TYR A 70 -17.49 8.05 -7.89
CA TYR A 70 -16.19 8.00 -8.56
C TYR A 70 -15.73 9.39 -8.99
N PHE A 71 -14.45 9.66 -8.74
CA PHE A 71 -13.71 10.76 -9.34
C PHE A 71 -12.41 10.22 -9.92
N GLU A 72 -11.91 10.86 -10.98
CA GLU A 72 -10.62 10.49 -11.56
C GLU A 72 -9.48 10.75 -10.57
N TYR A 73 -8.60 9.77 -10.37
CA TYR A 73 -7.48 9.87 -9.42
C TYR A 73 -6.20 9.22 -9.94
N THR A 74 -5.06 9.58 -9.34
CA THR A 74 -3.80 8.84 -9.53
C THR A 74 -3.74 7.69 -8.53
N VAL A 75 -3.34 6.49 -8.98
CA VAL A 75 -3.08 5.35 -8.08
C VAL A 75 -2.07 5.78 -7.01
N TYR A 76 -2.39 5.47 -5.76
CA TYR A 76 -1.53 5.75 -4.61
C TYR A 76 -0.26 4.88 -4.67
N PRO A 77 0.85 5.32 -4.05
CA PRO A 77 2.07 4.53 -4.03
C PRO A 77 1.84 3.19 -3.31
N LEU A 78 2.67 2.19 -3.64
CA LEU A 78 2.77 0.96 -2.86
C LEU A 78 3.35 1.29 -1.49
N GLU A 79 2.69 0.81 -0.45
CA GLU A 79 3.08 0.93 0.95
C GLU A 79 3.25 -0.47 1.56
N GLY A 80 4.02 -0.59 2.64
CA GLY A 80 4.20 -1.85 3.35
C GLY A 80 4.46 -1.62 4.83
N ILE A 81 3.70 -2.31 5.68
CA ILE A 81 4.01 -2.45 7.11
C ILE A 81 4.87 -3.69 7.26
N TRP A 82 5.96 -3.60 8.00
CA TRP A 82 6.96 -4.65 8.16
C TRP A 82 7.18 -4.96 9.62
N ASP A 83 7.33 -6.24 9.92
CA ASP A 83 7.74 -6.74 11.22
C ASP A 83 8.49 -8.08 11.03
N LEU A 84 8.88 -8.71 12.12
CA LEU A 84 9.45 -10.05 12.16
C LEU A 84 8.43 -11.07 12.68
N THR A 85 8.63 -12.34 12.34
CA THR A 85 7.93 -13.45 13.02
C THR A 85 8.23 -13.42 14.52
N GLU A 86 7.31 -13.95 15.33
CA GLU A 86 7.50 -14.03 16.78
C GLU A 86 8.73 -14.89 17.16
N GLU A 87 9.06 -15.88 16.35
CA GLU A 87 10.26 -16.69 16.48
C GLU A 87 11.53 -15.86 16.27
N ALA A 88 11.57 -15.05 15.21
CA ALA A 88 12.72 -14.18 14.93
C ALA A 88 12.86 -13.04 15.93
N LYS A 89 11.76 -12.52 16.50
CA LYS A 89 11.83 -11.54 17.59
C LYS A 89 12.48 -12.09 18.86
N ARG A 90 12.41 -13.41 19.08
CA ARG A 90 12.99 -14.09 20.24
C ARG A 90 14.44 -14.55 20.03
N SER A 91 14.97 -14.46 18.81
CA SER A 91 16.35 -14.85 18.52
C SER A 91 17.31 -13.65 18.64
N ASN A 92 18.60 -13.94 18.71
CA ASN A 92 19.63 -12.90 18.66
C ASN A 92 19.74 -12.39 17.21
N LEU A 93 19.30 -11.15 16.95
CA LEU A 93 19.21 -10.53 15.62
C LEU A 93 20.57 -10.03 15.10
N GLU A 94 21.63 -10.82 15.20
CA GLU A 94 22.96 -10.44 14.67
C GLU A 94 22.93 -10.25 13.15
N THR A 95 22.11 -11.04 12.46
CA THR A 95 21.83 -10.91 11.02
C THR A 95 20.34 -11.01 10.75
N LEU A 96 19.86 -10.20 9.80
CA LEU A 96 18.46 -10.23 9.37
C LEU A 96 18.23 -11.41 8.43
N ASP A 97 17.59 -12.46 8.92
CA ASP A 97 16.99 -13.48 8.07
C ASP A 97 15.70 -12.94 7.44
N LYS A 98 15.78 -12.59 6.15
CA LYS A 98 14.65 -12.02 5.40
C LYS A 98 13.48 -13.00 5.24
N SER A 99 13.71 -14.31 5.37
CA SER A 99 12.61 -15.30 5.33
C SER A 99 11.65 -15.15 6.51
N GLN A 100 12.09 -14.49 7.58
CA GLN A 100 11.32 -14.20 8.79
C GLN A 100 10.64 -12.83 8.78
N LEU A 101 10.72 -12.08 7.67
CA LEU A 101 9.96 -10.85 7.53
C LEU A 101 8.48 -11.20 7.37
N VAL A 102 7.63 -10.59 8.18
CA VAL A 102 6.18 -10.55 7.96
C VAL A 102 5.82 -9.14 7.49
N PHE A 103 4.87 -9.06 6.58
CA PHE A 103 4.49 -7.79 6.00
C PHE A 103 2.99 -7.72 5.72
N ASN A 104 2.50 -6.48 5.62
CA ASN A 104 1.20 -6.17 5.03
C ASN A 104 1.43 -5.15 3.92
N LEU A 105 1.34 -5.60 2.66
CA LEU A 105 1.48 -4.75 1.49
C LEU A 105 0.17 -4.07 1.19
N MET A 106 0.21 -2.78 0.85
CA MET A 106 -1.00 -1.97 0.76
C MET A 106 -0.93 -0.95 -0.38
N ILE A 107 -2.09 -0.68 -1.01
CA ILE A 107 -2.28 0.49 -1.88
C ILE A 107 -3.54 1.20 -1.43
N ARG A 108 -3.40 2.47 -0.99
CA ARG A 108 -4.52 3.30 -0.56
C ARG A 108 -5.57 3.43 -1.67
N GLN A 109 -6.84 3.41 -1.30
CA GLN A 109 -7.97 3.64 -2.19
C GLN A 109 -8.76 4.90 -1.79
N PRO A 110 -9.40 5.57 -2.76
CA PRO A 110 -10.41 6.59 -2.46
C PRO A 110 -11.55 6.07 -1.60
N ASP A 111 -12.23 6.96 -0.86
CA ASP A 111 -13.31 6.59 0.04
C ASP A 111 -14.54 5.97 -0.66
N PHE A 112 -14.74 6.22 -1.95
CA PHE A 112 -15.81 5.59 -2.73
C PHE A 112 -15.60 4.09 -2.94
N VAL A 113 -14.38 3.57 -2.73
CA VAL A 113 -14.12 2.13 -2.77
C VAL A 113 -14.57 1.55 -1.44
N THR A 114 -15.66 0.79 -1.47
CA THR A 114 -16.25 0.10 -0.32
C THR A 114 -16.21 -1.42 -0.53
N PRO A 115 -16.26 -2.23 0.55
CA PRO A 115 -16.51 -3.67 0.45
C PRO A 115 -17.80 -4.01 -0.29
#